data_AF-A0A352NUA6-F1
#
_entry.id   AF-A0A352NUA6-F1
#
_cell.length_a   1.000
_cell.length_b   1.000
_cell.length_c   1.000
_cell.angle_alpha   90.00
_cell.angle_beta   90.00
_cell.angle_gamma   90.00
#
_symmetry.space_group_name_H-M   'P 1'
#
loop_
_entity.id
_entity.type
_entity.pdbx_description
1 polymer ?
#
loop_
_entity_poly.entity_id
_entity_poly.type
_entity_poly.pdbx_seq_one_letter_code
_entity_poly.pdbx_strand_id
1 'polypeptide(L)'
;MDKKKGNAMALLPLVVFMVLFLGVSIVMKDFYKMPVVVALIIASTVAILQNKKIPIDLKVERFCKGAGDSSIILMCLIFILAGAFAEVSKAMGAVDSTVNLGLAVFPPGFMVAG
;
A
#
# COMPACT_ATOMS: atom_id res chain seq x y z
N MET A 1 8.06 -38.26 -0.80
CA MET A 1 6.85 -37.42 -0.64
C MET A 1 6.96 -36.73 0.71
N ASP A 2 7.75 -35.67 0.78
CA ASP A 2 8.04 -34.98 2.04
C ASP A 2 6.86 -34.11 2.48
N LYS A 3 6.35 -34.42 3.67
CA LYS A 3 5.27 -33.71 4.35
C LYS A 3 5.63 -32.22 4.45
N LYS A 4 5.07 -31.39 3.56
CA LYS A 4 4.92 -29.95 3.75
C LYS A 4 4.10 -29.71 5.02
N LYS A 5 4.79 -29.65 6.17
CA LYS A 5 4.21 -29.22 7.43
C LYS A 5 3.99 -27.71 7.29
N GLY A 6 2.87 -27.32 6.69
CA GLY A 6 2.46 -25.92 6.60
C GLY A 6 2.45 -25.35 8.01
N ASN A 7 3.41 -24.48 8.31
CA ASN A 7 3.53 -23.93 9.64
C ASN A 7 2.43 -22.87 9.79
N ALA A 8 1.42 -23.09 10.63
CA ALA A 8 0.39 -22.09 10.92
C ALA A 8 1.00 -20.75 11.38
N MET A 9 2.20 -20.80 11.97
CA MET A 9 2.99 -19.63 12.30
C MET A 9 3.42 -18.79 11.08
N ALA A 10 3.48 -19.31 9.85
CA ALA A 10 3.81 -18.50 8.67
C ALA A 10 2.67 -17.53 8.27
N LEU A 11 1.44 -17.78 8.71
CA LEU A 11 0.29 -16.89 8.47
C LEU A 11 0.20 -15.74 9.48
N LEU A 12 0.92 -15.81 10.60
CA LEU A 12 0.84 -14.81 11.67
C LEU A 12 1.11 -13.37 11.22
N PRO A 13 2.07 -13.08 10.32
CA PRO A 13 2.28 -11.72 9.82
C PRO A 13 1.10 -11.20 9.02
N LEU A 14 0.45 -12.09 8.25
CA LEU A 14 -0.73 -11.76 7.46
C LEU A 14 -1.96 -11.54 8.34
N VAL A 15 -2.12 -12.34 9.40
CA VAL A 15 -3.17 -12.14 10.41
C VAL A 15 -2.94 -10.85 11.18
N VAL A 16 -1.69 -10.54 11.58
CA VAL A 16 -1.33 -9.29 12.25
C VAL A 16 -1.58 -8.10 11.33
N PHE A 17 -1.18 -8.18 10.07
CA PHE A 17 -1.52 -7.17 9.06
C PHE A 17 -3.03 -6.95 8.98
N MET A 18 -3.80 -8.02 8.86
CA MET A 18 -5.25 -7.95 8.70
C MET A 18 -5.95 -7.38 9.93
N VAL A 19 -5.56 -7.80 11.15
CA VAL A 19 -6.14 -7.30 12.40
C VAL A 19 -5.74 -5.84 12.66
N LEU A 20 -4.48 -5.46 12.40
CA LEU A 20 -4.06 -4.08 12.55
C LEU A 20 -4.75 -3.18 11.52
N PHE A 21 -4.75 -3.57 10.25
CA PHE A 21 -5.35 -2.78 9.19
C PHE A 21 -6.86 -2.66 9.38
N LEU A 22 -7.59 -3.78 9.42
CA LEU A 22 -9.06 -3.74 9.57
C LEU A 22 -9.49 -3.26 10.95
N GLY A 23 -8.81 -3.68 12.01
CA GLY A 23 -9.17 -3.31 13.38
C GLY A 23 -9.03 -1.81 13.62
N VAL A 24 -7.92 -1.20 13.16
CA VAL A 24 -7.73 0.25 13.29
C VAL A 24 -8.70 1.00 12.37
N SER A 25 -8.93 0.53 11.14
CA SER A 25 -9.88 1.17 10.22
C SER A 25 -11.32 1.16 10.73
N ILE A 26 -11.75 0.08 11.39
CA ILE A 26 -13.10 -0.02 11.98
C ILE A 26 -13.23 0.89 13.19
N VAL A 27 -12.21 0.94 14.07
CA VAL A 27 -12.23 1.77 15.27
C VAL A 27 -12.18 3.26 14.93
N MET A 28 -11.35 3.66 13.97
CA MET A 28 -11.25 5.07 13.57
C MET A 28 -12.34 5.51 12.58
N LYS A 29 -13.14 4.57 12.03
CA LYS A 29 -14.11 4.80 10.93
C LYS A 29 -13.55 5.60 9.76
N ASP A 30 -12.23 5.56 9.57
CA ASP A 30 -11.51 6.35 8.58
C ASP A 30 -10.28 5.57 8.11
N PHE A 31 -10.35 5.09 6.87
CA PHE A 31 -9.30 4.30 6.23
C PHE A 31 -8.08 5.14 5.82
N TYR A 32 -8.18 6.48 5.83
CA TYR A 32 -7.05 7.35 5.51
C TYR A 32 -6.09 7.54 6.69
N LYS A 33 -6.57 7.36 7.93
CA LYS A 33 -5.76 7.58 9.14
C LYS A 33 -4.67 6.54 9.35
N MET A 34 -4.81 5.35 8.76
CA MET A 34 -3.79 4.31 8.82
C MET A 34 -3.33 3.92 7.41
N PRO A 35 -2.20 4.48 6.92
CA PRO A 35 -1.63 4.07 5.65
C PRO A 35 -1.32 2.57 5.66
N VAL A 36 -1.72 1.85 4.61
CA VAL A 36 -1.40 0.41 4.39
C VAL A 36 0.09 0.12 4.59
N VAL A 37 0.95 1.08 4.24
CA VAL A 37 2.41 1.01 4.40
C VAL A 37 2.81 0.81 5.88
N VAL A 38 2.15 1.49 6.82
CA VAL A 38 2.46 1.35 8.26
C VAL A 38 2.10 -0.06 8.76
N ALA A 39 0.94 -0.58 8.35
CA ALA A 39 0.53 -1.95 8.68
C ALA A 39 1.50 -2.99 8.07
N LEU A 40 1.96 -2.76 6.83
CA LEU A 40 2.96 -3.61 6.18
C LEU A 40 4.32 -3.61 6.89
N ILE A 41 4.79 -2.46 7.37
CA ILE A 41 6.05 -2.37 8.13
C ILE A 41 5.94 -3.21 9.41
N ILE A 42 4.88 -3.05 10.19
CA ILE A 42 4.67 -3.81 11.43
C ILE A 42 4.58 -5.30 11.14
N ALA A 43 3.81 -5.69 10.11
CA ALA A 43 3.69 -7.08 9.70
C ALA A 43 5.03 -7.66 9.23
N SER A 44 5.83 -6.92 8.48
CA SER A 44 7.17 -7.33 8.04
C SER A 44 8.13 -7.49 9.22
N THR A 45 8.11 -6.57 10.19
CA THR A 45 8.88 -6.70 11.43
C THR A 45 8.50 -7.97 12.19
N VAL A 46 7.20 -8.26 12.34
CA VAL A 46 6.71 -9.48 12.98
C VAL A 46 7.13 -10.74 12.19
N ALA A 47 7.08 -10.70 10.86
CA ALA A 47 7.53 -11.80 9.99
C ALA A 47 9.03 -12.12 10.18
N ILE A 48 9.86 -11.08 10.28
CA ILE A 48 11.30 -11.23 10.48
C ILE A 48 11.59 -11.78 11.90
N LEU A 49 10.84 -11.33 12.91
CA LEU A 49 10.98 -11.76 14.31
C LEU A 49 10.56 -13.21 14.56
N GLN A 50 9.55 -13.73 13.86
CA GLN A 50 9.04 -15.09 14.10
C GLN A 50 10.06 -16.20 13.85
N ASN A 51 10.95 -16.04 12.87
CA ASN A 51 11.93 -17.07 12.53
C ASN A 51 13.26 -16.87 13.27
N LYS A 52 13.30 -16.98 14.60
CA LYS A 52 14.55 -16.83 15.39
C LYS A 52 15.71 -17.77 14.98
N LYS A 53 15.44 -18.83 14.20
CA LYS A 53 16.43 -19.83 13.78
C LYS A 53 17.13 -19.57 12.43
N ILE A 54 16.67 -18.59 11.65
CA ILE A 54 17.22 -18.30 10.31
C ILE A 54 18.04 -17.00 10.42
N PRO A 55 19.25 -16.93 9.84
CA PRO A 55 20.02 -15.68 9.82
C PRO A 55 19.23 -14.58 9.11
N ILE A 56 19.40 -13.33 9.59
CA ILE A 56 18.64 -12.16 9.10
C ILE A 56 18.83 -11.98 7.59
N ASP A 57 20.04 -12.25 7.09
CA ASP A 57 20.42 -12.16 5.68
C ASP A 57 19.51 -12.99 4.76
N LEU A 58 19.34 -14.28 5.07
CA LEU A 58 18.44 -15.19 4.34
C LEU A 58 16.95 -14.80 4.47
N LYS A 59 16.54 -14.11 5.53
CA LYS A 59 15.16 -13.60 5.65
C LYS A 59 14.93 -12.41 4.75
N VAL A 60 15.89 -11.48 4.72
CA VAL A 60 15.84 -10.30 3.86
C VAL A 60 15.88 -10.73 2.40
N GLU A 61 16.73 -11.68 2.02
CA GLU A 61 16.76 -12.21 0.65
C GLU A 61 15.42 -12.81 0.23
N ARG A 62 14.78 -13.63 1.08
CA ARG A 62 13.45 -14.19 0.79
C ARG A 62 12.36 -13.13 0.72
N PHE A 63 12.42 -12.12 1.59
CA PHE A 63 11.49 -10.99 1.57
C PHE A 63 11.65 -10.18 0.28
N CYS A 64 12.89 -9.82 -0.08
CA CYS A 64 13.21 -9.12 -1.33
C CYS A 64 12.82 -9.93 -2.57
N LYS A 65 12.95 -11.25 -2.53
CA LYS A 65 12.53 -12.12 -3.63
C LYS A 65 11.01 -12.17 -3.80
N GLY A 66 10.25 -12.06 -2.72
CA GLY A 66 8.79 -11.92 -2.76
C GLY A 66 8.32 -10.52 -3.16
N ALA A 67 9.01 -9.48 -2.68
CA ALA A 67 8.72 -8.08 -3.02
C ALA A 67 9.15 -7.72 -4.46
N GLY A 68 10.16 -8.41 -4.99
CA GLY A 68 10.69 -8.24 -6.34
C GLY A 68 9.91 -8.99 -7.42
N ASP A 69 8.68 -9.45 -7.14
CA ASP A 69 7.80 -9.97 -8.19
C ASP A 69 7.53 -8.89 -9.23
N SER A 70 7.59 -9.27 -10.51
CA SER A 70 7.44 -8.34 -11.63
C SER A 70 6.13 -7.55 -11.57
N SER A 71 5.06 -8.12 -11.01
CA SER A 71 3.76 -7.46 -10.88
C SER A 71 3.79 -6.35 -9.82
N ILE A 72 4.48 -6.61 -8.70
CA ILE A 72 4.66 -5.63 -7.62
C ILE A 72 5.56 -4.50 -8.08
N ILE A 73 6.69 -4.83 -8.74
CA ILE A 73 7.60 -3.82 -9.29
C ILE A 73 6.87 -2.95 -10.34
N LEU A 74 6.09 -3.55 -11.24
CA LEU A 74 5.30 -2.81 -12.23
C LEU A 74 4.30 -1.86 -11.57
N MET A 75 3.59 -2.30 -10.53
CA MET A 75 2.68 -1.44 -9.77
C MET A 75 3.42 -0.25 -9.14
N CYS A 76 4.57 -0.49 -8.51
CA CYS A 76 5.41 0.57 -7.95
C CYS A 76 5.85 1.57 -9.03
N LEU A 77 6.30 1.08 -10.19
CA LEU A 77 6.71 1.95 -11.31
C LEU A 77 5.55 2.83 -11.79
N ILE A 78 4.37 2.25 -12.02
CA ILE A 78 3.18 3.01 -12.45
C ILE A 78 2.80 4.06 -11.40
N PHE A 79 2.79 3.71 -10.12
CA PHE A 79 2.47 4.67 -9.05
C PHE A 79 3.49 5.80 -8.94
N ILE A 80 4.78 5.49 -9.05
CA ILE A 80 5.84 6.51 -8.99
C ILE A 80 5.74 7.46 -10.19
N LEU A 81 5.58 6.93 -11.40
CA LEU A 81 5.44 7.74 -12.61
C LEU A 81 4.16 8.59 -12.56
N ALA A 82 3.04 8.02 -12.11
CA ALA A 82 1.78 8.73 -11.96
C ALA A 82 1.87 9.84 -10.91
N GLY A 83 2.51 9.59 -9.78
CA GLY A 83 2.74 10.60 -8.73
C GLY A 83 3.62 11.75 -9.23
N ALA A 84 4.73 11.43 -9.91
CA ALA A 84 5.58 12.44 -10.52
C ALA A 84 4.84 13.26 -11.60
N PHE A 85 4.06 12.61 -12.45
CA PHE A 85 3.24 13.27 -13.46
C PHE A 85 2.16 14.18 -12.87
N ALA A 86 1.50 13.75 -11.78
CA ALA A 86 0.50 14.54 -11.07
C ALA A 86 1.11 15.83 -10.50
N GLU A 87 2.27 15.75 -9.85
CA GLU A 87 2.97 16.92 -9.32
C GLU A 87 3.44 17.87 -10.42
N VAL A 88 3.99 17.35 -11.53
CA VAL A 88 4.40 18.18 -12.67
C VAL A 88 3.20 18.88 -13.32
N SER A 89 2.10 18.15 -13.52
CA SER A 89 0.86 18.72 -14.09
C SER A 89 0.28 19.83 -13.20
N LYS A 90 0.40 19.67 -11.88
CA LYS A 90 -0.01 20.68 -10.90
C LYS A 90 0.91 21.90 -10.94
N ALA A 91 2.22 21.70 -10.98
CA ALA A 91 3.20 22.78 -11.08
C ALA A 91 3.08 23.59 -12.38
N MET A 92 2.66 22.93 -13.48
CA MET A 92 2.38 23.59 -14.76
C MET A 92 1.04 24.35 -14.79
N GLY A 93 0.22 24.30 -13.72
CA GLY A 93 -1.11 24.92 -13.68
C GLY A 93 -2.16 24.22 -14.58
N ALA A 94 -1.82 23.04 -15.11
CA ALA A 94 -2.73 22.26 -15.95
C ALA A 94 -3.91 21.71 -15.13
N VAL A 95 -3.66 21.37 -13.85
CA VAL A 95 -4.71 20.93 -12.91
C VAL A 95 -5.72 22.05 -12.69
N ASP A 96 -5.27 23.26 -12.35
CA ASP A 96 -6.15 24.40 -12.09
C ASP A 96 -6.92 24.82 -13.35
N SER A 97 -6.26 24.82 -14.51
CA SER A 97 -6.89 25.14 -15.80
C SER A 97 -7.98 24.13 -16.17
N THR A 98 -7.74 22.84 -15.89
CA THR A 98 -8.74 21.77 -16.15
C THR A 98 -9.91 21.87 -15.18
N VAL A 99 -9.66 22.19 -13.90
CA VAL A 99 -10.73 22.46 -12.93
C VAL A 99 -11.57 23.64 -13.41
N ASN A 100 -10.94 24.76 -13.75
CA ASN A 100 -11.65 25.95 -14.21
C ASN A 100 -12.43 25.73 -15.53
N LEU A 101 -11.87 24.96 -16.46
CA LEU A 101 -12.58 24.52 -17.66
C LEU A 101 -13.81 23.67 -17.30
N GLY A 102 -13.67 22.75 -16.32
CA GLY A 102 -14.76 21.96 -15.79
C GLY A 102 -15.88 22.81 -15.19
N LEU A 103 -15.54 23.85 -14.41
CA LEU A 103 -16.50 24.82 -13.87
C LEU A 103 -17.20 25.64 -14.98
N ALA A 104 -16.47 25.95 -16.05
CA ALA A 104 -17.00 26.72 -17.18
C ALA A 104 -17.97 25.88 -18.04
N VAL A 105 -17.71 24.58 -18.19
CA VAL A 105 -18.57 23.65 -18.95
C VAL A 105 -19.75 23.14 -18.12
N PHE A 106 -19.55 22.91 -16.82
CA PHE A 106 -20.57 22.50 -15.86
C PHE A 106 -20.76 23.59 -14.79
N PRO A 107 -21.72 24.52 -14.98
CA PRO A 107 -21.91 25.65 -14.08
C PRO A 107 -22.23 25.21 -12.64
N PRO A 108 -21.93 26.04 -11.63
CA PRO A 108 -21.90 25.67 -10.20
C PRO A 108 -23.22 25.11 -9.61
N GLY A 109 -24.35 25.25 -10.33
CA GLY A 109 -25.63 24.64 -9.95
C GLY A 109 -25.64 23.11 -9.99
N PHE A 110 -24.71 22.47 -10.72
CA PHE A 110 -24.58 20.99 -10.77
C PHE A 110 -23.48 20.45 -9.83
N MET A 111 -22.76 21.32 -9.12
CA MET A 111 -21.61 20.93 -8.27
C MET A 111 -21.95 20.71 -6.79
N VAL A 112 -23.22 20.85 -6.40
CA VAL A 112 -23.68 20.34 -5.10
C VAL A 112 -23.89 18.83 -5.22
N ALA A 113 -22.79 18.10 -5.22
CA ALA A 113 -22.74 16.71 -4.81
C ALA A 113 -21.63 16.65 -3.76
N GLY A 114 -22.01 16.25 -2.55
CA GLY A 114 -21.21 16.34 -1.32
C GLY A 114 -19.86 15.66 -1.36
#